data_AF-A0AAU4RVH2-F1
#
_entry.id   AF-A0AAU4RVH2-F1
#
_cell.length_a   1.000
_cell.length_b   1.000
_cell.length_c   1.000
_cell.angle_alpha   90.00
_cell.angle_beta   90.00
_cell.angle_gamma   90.00
#
_symmetry.space_group_name_H-M   'P 1'
#
loop_
_entity.id
_entity.type
_entity.pdbx_description
1 polymer ?
#
loop_
_entity_poly.entity_id
_entity_poly.type
_entity_poly.pdbx_seq_one_letter_code
_entity_poly.pdbx_strand_id
1 'polypeptide(L)'
;MDRISFTVLLQSAADQVITAGNILTHGPADLVGAIGRAVLDALLPAWRRPRIKARTRKSPTSKYGPNAGQHPTTSQNYTFHADVMFLEHGLASRPRR
;
A
#
# COMPACT_ATOMS: atom_id res chain seq x y z
N MET A 1 -6.94 -10.96 4.68
CA MET A 1 -7.19 -11.22 3.25
C MET A 1 -6.02 -10.65 2.47
N ASP A 2 -5.37 -11.50 1.68
CA ASP A 2 -4.20 -11.11 0.90
C ASP A 2 -4.56 -10.08 -0.16
N ARG A 3 -3.65 -9.14 -0.37
CA ARG A 3 -3.90 -7.97 -1.19
C ARG A 3 -3.03 -8.03 -2.42
N ILE A 4 -3.67 -8.17 -3.56
CA ILE A 4 -2.99 -8.16 -4.85
C ILE A 4 -2.77 -6.73 -5.35
N SER A 5 -1.63 -6.50 -6.00
CA SER A 5 -1.30 -5.22 -6.63
C SER A 5 -1.84 -5.18 -8.06
N PHE A 6 -2.73 -4.22 -8.35
CA PHE A 6 -3.21 -3.99 -9.72
C PHE A 6 -2.07 -3.65 -10.68
N THR A 7 -1.02 -2.98 -10.20
CA THR A 7 0.14 -2.61 -11.03
C THR A 7 0.95 -3.84 -11.43
N VAL A 8 1.21 -4.76 -10.49
CA VAL A 8 1.91 -6.02 -10.79
C VAL A 8 1.11 -6.83 -11.81
N LEU A 9 -0.22 -6.88 -11.63
CA LEU A 9 -1.12 -7.55 -12.57
C LEU A 9 -1.06 -6.92 -13.96
N LEU A 10 -1.14 -5.59 -14.05
CA LEU A 10 -1.12 -4.88 -15.33
C LEU A 10 0.23 -5.02 -16.06
N GLN A 11 1.34 -4.91 -15.33
CA GLN A 11 2.68 -5.04 -15.92
C GLN A 11 2.96 -6.46 -16.39
N SER A 12 2.68 -7.46 -15.55
CA SER A 12 2.84 -8.86 -15.95
C SER A 12 1.96 -9.23 -17.14
N ALA A 13 0.74 -8.69 -17.23
CA ALA A 13 -0.11 -8.88 -18.41
C ALA A 13 0.47 -8.20 -19.66
N ALA A 14 0.97 -6.97 -19.54
CA ALA A 14 1.60 -6.26 -20.65
C ALA A 14 2.84 -7.01 -21.17
N ASP A 15 3.69 -7.53 -20.27
CA ASP A 15 4.86 -8.31 -20.63
C ASP A 15 4.47 -9.55 -21.43
N GLN A 16 3.45 -10.30 -20.98
CA GLN A 16 2.96 -11.47 -21.72
C GLN A 16 2.48 -11.11 -23.13
N VAL A 17 1.78 -9.98 -23.29
CA VAL A 17 1.32 -9.52 -24.61
C VAL A 17 2.48 -9.11 -25.50
N ILE A 18 3.43 -8.31 -24.97
CA ILE A 18 4.57 -7.78 -25.74
C ILE A 18 5.50 -8.91 -26.19
N THR A 19 5.79 -9.87 -25.31
CA THR A 19 6.67 -10.99 -25.64
C THR A 19 5.96 -12.11 -26.39
N ALA A 20 4.67 -11.95 -26.71
CA ALA A 20 3.84 -13.04 -27.23
C ALA A 20 3.94 -14.32 -26.36
N GLY A 21 4.06 -14.12 -25.04
CA GLY A 21 4.22 -15.20 -24.07
C GLY A 21 2.95 -16.04 -23.97
N ASN A 22 3.10 -17.36 -23.86
CA ASN A 22 2.00 -18.30 -23.66
C ASN A 22 0.87 -18.28 -24.72
N ILE A 23 1.09 -17.69 -25.91
CA ILE A 23 0.11 -17.71 -27.00
C ILE A 23 -0.16 -19.14 -27.50
N LEU A 24 0.87 -19.98 -27.52
CA LEU A 24 0.75 -21.39 -27.87
C LEU A 24 0.80 -22.23 -26.59
N THR A 25 -0.33 -22.72 -26.12
CA THR A 25 -0.40 -23.57 -24.93
C THR A 25 0.02 -25.00 -25.26
N HIS A 26 1.03 -25.53 -24.57
CA HIS A 26 1.59 -26.87 -24.82
C HIS A 26 1.05 -27.93 -23.85
N GLY A 27 -0.12 -27.69 -23.25
CA GLY A 27 -0.70 -28.58 -22.24
C GLY A 27 -1.97 -27.99 -21.62
N PRO A 28 -2.57 -28.67 -20.61
CA PRO A 28 -3.72 -28.15 -19.90
C PRO A 28 -3.41 -26.75 -19.34
N ALA A 29 -4.37 -25.84 -19.50
CA ALA A 29 -4.20 -24.45 -19.11
C ALA A 29 -4.01 -24.34 -17.60
N ASP A 30 -2.85 -23.84 -17.19
CA ASP A 30 -2.61 -23.46 -15.80
C ASP A 30 -3.42 -22.21 -15.46
N LEU A 31 -4.36 -22.37 -14.53
CA LEU A 31 -5.28 -21.31 -14.11
C LEU A 31 -4.59 -20.15 -13.40
N VAL A 32 -3.43 -20.39 -12.77
CA VAL A 32 -2.66 -19.31 -12.12
C VAL A 32 -1.81 -18.57 -13.15
N GLY A 33 -1.15 -19.32 -14.04
CA GLY A 33 -0.38 -18.76 -15.15
C GLY A 33 0.78 -17.87 -14.70
N ALA A 34 1.42 -17.19 -15.66
CA ALA A 34 2.53 -16.28 -15.36
C ALA A 34 2.08 -15.05 -14.55
N ILE A 35 0.91 -14.49 -14.88
CA ILE A 35 0.34 -13.31 -14.23
C ILE A 35 0.00 -13.60 -12.77
N GLY A 36 -0.69 -14.72 -12.48
CA GLY A 36 -1.08 -15.07 -11.12
C GLY A 36 0.12 -15.37 -10.24
N ARG A 37 1.16 -16.03 -10.76
CA ARG A 37 2.41 -16.25 -10.02
C ARG A 37 3.10 -14.94 -9.65
N ALA A 38 3.24 -14.03 -10.62
CA ALA A 38 3.84 -12.72 -10.37
C ALA A 38 3.07 -11.93 -9.30
N VAL A 39 1.74 -12.01 -9.32
CA VAL A 39 0.89 -11.34 -8.31
C VAL A 39 1.01 -11.97 -6.92
N LEU A 40 1.10 -13.30 -6.83
CA LEU A 40 1.24 -14.02 -5.55
C LEU A 40 2.63 -13.86 -4.93
N ASP A 41 3.68 -13.74 -5.74
CA ASP A 41 5.04 -13.47 -5.27
C ASP A 41 5.20 -12.02 -4.76
N ALA A 42 4.38 -11.10 -5.29
CA ALA A 42 4.40 -9.68 -4.95
C ALA A 42 3.13 -9.21 -4.23
N LEU A 43 2.65 -9.99 -3.26
CA LEU A 43 1.52 -9.58 -2.43
C LEU A 43 1.83 -8.28 -1.68
N LEU A 44 0.86 -7.36 -1.69
CA LEU A 44 0.94 -6.14 -0.91
C LEU A 44 0.91 -6.50 0.59
N PRO A 45 1.61 -5.72 1.44
CA PRO A 45 1.57 -5.93 2.88
C PRO A 45 0.14 -6.04 3.41
N ALA A 46 -0.06 -6.99 4.34
CA ALA A 46 -1.35 -7.25 4.97
C ALA A 46 -1.91 -5.99 5.66
N TRP A 47 -1.03 -5.16 6.22
CA TRP A 47 -1.43 -3.88 6.81
C TRP A 47 -1.76 -2.86 5.72
N ARG A 48 -2.94 -2.23 5.84
CA ARG A 48 -3.27 -1.04 5.08
C ARG A 48 -2.64 0.15 5.76
N ARG A 49 -2.08 1.06 4.96
CA ARG A 49 -1.78 2.41 5.45
C ARG A 49 -3.08 2.95 6.07
N PRO A 50 -3.08 3.38 7.34
CA PRO A 50 -4.31 3.79 8.00
C PRO A 50 -5.02 4.91 7.20
N ARG A 51 -6.36 4.90 7.23
CA ARG A 51 -7.22 5.98 6.73
C ARG A 51 -7.97 6.59 7.91
N ILE A 52 -7.91 7.89 8.09
CA ILE A 52 -8.24 8.48 9.40
C ILE A 52 -8.95 9.81 9.31
N LYS A 53 -9.32 10.17 8.09
CA LYS A 53 -10.29 11.18 7.75
C LYS A 53 -10.69 10.94 6.28
N ALA A 54 -11.89 11.37 5.92
CA ALA A 54 -12.52 10.92 4.69
C ALA A 54 -11.96 11.63 3.44
N ARG A 55 -12.29 11.13 2.25
CA ARG A 55 -12.25 11.93 1.03
C ARG A 55 -13.65 12.48 0.80
N THR A 56 -13.79 13.80 0.77
CA THR A 56 -15.09 14.47 0.65
C THR A 56 -15.26 15.09 -0.73
N ARG A 57 -16.47 14.99 -1.30
CA ARG A 57 -16.92 15.73 -2.50
C ARG A 57 -18.24 16.41 -2.12
N LYS A 58 -18.43 17.69 -2.40
CA LYS A 58 -19.67 18.41 -2.04
C LYS A 58 -20.71 18.37 -3.17
N SER A 59 -22.00 18.36 -2.80
CA SER A 59 -23.15 18.60 -3.70
C SER A 59 -23.71 20.03 -3.52
N PRO A 60 -24.09 20.76 -4.59
CA PRO A 60 -24.58 22.14 -4.49
C PRO A 60 -25.99 22.27 -3.86
N THR A 61 -26.81 21.23 -3.95
CA THR A 61 -28.22 21.24 -3.50
C THR A 61 -28.42 20.53 -2.15
N SER A 62 -27.33 20.19 -1.47
CA SER A 62 -27.39 19.52 -0.16
C SER A 62 -28.08 20.39 0.89
N LYS A 63 -29.04 19.82 1.63
CA LYS A 63 -29.67 20.44 2.82
C LYS A 63 -28.68 20.68 3.95
N TYR A 64 -27.68 19.79 4.08
CA TYR A 64 -26.62 19.95 5.06
C TYR A 64 -25.51 20.80 4.50
N GLY A 65 -25.22 21.83 5.28
CA GLY A 65 -24.07 22.69 5.08
C GLY A 65 -22.82 21.82 4.97
N PRO A 66 -21.93 22.13 4.06
CA PRO A 66 -20.74 21.36 3.89
C PRO A 66 -19.87 21.24 5.14
N ASN A 67 -19.49 20.00 5.46
CA ASN A 67 -18.63 19.66 6.60
C ASN A 67 -17.14 19.95 6.32
N ALA A 68 -16.88 20.76 5.29
CA ALA A 68 -15.55 21.26 4.98
C ALA A 68 -15.08 22.09 6.18
N GLY A 69 -13.95 21.68 6.77
CA GLY A 69 -13.34 22.35 7.92
C GLY A 69 -13.71 21.79 9.30
N GLN A 70 -14.65 20.85 9.40
CA GLN A 70 -15.14 20.35 10.69
C GLN A 70 -14.55 19.00 11.10
N HIS A 71 -14.52 18.06 10.16
CA HIS A 71 -13.58 16.96 10.27
C HIS A 71 -12.34 17.35 9.49
N PRO A 72 -11.21 16.77 9.86
CA PRO A 72 -10.11 16.76 8.96
C PRO A 72 -10.63 16.24 7.57
N THR A 73 -10.12 16.77 6.47
CA THR A 73 -10.55 16.48 5.07
C THR A 73 -9.79 15.41 4.23
N THR A 74 -8.77 14.72 4.77
CA THR A 74 -7.80 13.78 4.10
C THR A 74 -7.10 12.65 4.97
N SER A 75 -7.49 11.37 5.08
CA SER A 75 -6.84 10.36 6.01
C SER A 75 -5.71 10.75 7.04
N GLN A 76 -5.94 10.90 8.37
CA GLN A 76 -4.91 11.20 9.44
C GLN A 76 -4.16 10.07 10.24
N ASN A 77 -3.03 9.49 9.82
CA ASN A 77 -2.50 8.29 10.54
C ASN A 77 -2.34 8.60 12.03
N TYR A 78 -3.11 7.93 12.89
CA TYR A 78 -2.88 8.06 14.32
C TYR A 78 -1.54 7.39 14.62
N THR A 79 -0.68 8.14 15.29
CA THR A 79 0.63 7.70 15.75
C THR A 79 0.60 7.83 17.25
N PHE A 80 1.08 6.80 17.95
CA PHE A 80 1.19 6.79 19.39
C PHE A 80 2.65 6.49 19.72
N HIS A 81 3.19 7.15 20.74
CA HIS A 81 4.63 7.16 20.98
C HIS A 81 5.12 5.89 21.68
N ALA A 82 6.28 5.41 21.25
CA ALA A 82 6.99 4.27 21.82
C ALA A 82 8.49 4.59 21.75
N ASP A 83 9.17 4.70 22.88
CA ASP A 83 10.60 5.02 22.89
C ASP A 83 11.45 3.79 23.17
N VAL A 84 12.47 3.61 22.33
CA VAL A 84 13.34 2.45 22.29
C VAL A 84 14.78 2.94 22.26
N MET A 85 15.57 2.69 23.30
CA MET A 85 17.00 3.04 23.29
C MET A 85 17.86 1.94 23.91
N PHE A 86 18.89 1.57 23.16
CA PHE A 86 19.90 0.60 23.57
C PHE A 86 21.24 1.32 23.68
N LEU A 87 21.88 1.26 24.84
CA LEU A 87 23.20 1.85 25.07
C LEU A 87 24.24 0.73 25.21
N GLU A 88 25.15 0.65 24.23
CA GLU A 88 26.16 -0.40 24.15
C GLU A 88 27.29 -0.26 25.19
N HIS A 89 27.84 0.94 25.42
CA HIS A 89 28.69 1.32 26.57
C HIS A 89 28.53 2.83 26.80
N GLY A 90 28.59 3.26 28.06
CA GLY A 90 28.21 4.61 28.49
C GLY A 90 28.94 5.75 27.77
N LEU A 91 28.24 6.86 27.57
CA LEU A 91 28.72 8.07 26.91
C LEU A 91 30.07 8.54 27.50
N ALA A 92 31.05 8.82 26.63
CA ALA A 92 32.40 9.24 27.00
C ALA A 92 32.39 10.50 27.87
N SER A 93 33.19 10.49 28.94
CA SER A 93 33.23 11.55 29.92
C SER A 93 33.71 12.85 29.28
N ARG A 94 32.91 13.92 29.40
CA ARG A 94 33.25 15.25 28.87
C ARG A 94 34.51 15.79 29.58
N PRO A 95 35.55 16.26 28.86
CA PRO A 95 36.82 16.69 29.46
C PRO A 95 36.68 17.99 30.23
N ARG A 96 37.40 18.04 31.35
CA ARG A 96 37.31 19.12 32.36
C ARG A 96 37.94 20.42 31.87
N ARG A 97 37.25 21.52 32.17
CA ARG A 97 37.78 22.88 32.15
C ARG A 97 37.94 23.38 33.58
#